data_AF-A0AAE3IPR8-F1
#
_entry.id   AF-A0AAE3IPR8-F1
#
_cell.length_a   1.000
_cell.length_b   1.000
_cell.length_c   1.000
_cell.angle_alpha   90.00
_cell.angle_beta   90.00
_cell.angle_gamma   90.00
#
_symmetry.space_group_name_H-M   'P 1'
#
loop_
_entity.id
_entity.type
_entity.pdbx_description
1 polymer ?
#
loop_
_entity_poly.entity_id
_entity_poly.type
_entity_poly.pdbx_seq_one_letter_code
_entity_poly.pdbx_strand_id
1 'polypeptide(L)'
;MIAFHSGGFANFKFFYTQYVCVHLRKEFPTLVSYNRFIELSHRCAIAFMLYLHYCCKGECTGISFIDSTVLRVCHNKRIKRHKTFKGLAEVGKSTMGWFYGFKLHLVINDKGEILSFYLSKGNVDDRNAKAITKLTEKLFGKLF
;
A
#
# COMPACT_ATOMS: atom_id res chain seq x y z
N MET A 1 4.74 -12.31 -2.45
CA MET A 1 3.68 -11.55 -3.16
C MET A 1 3.98 -11.38 -4.64
N ILE A 2 5.24 -11.25 -5.08
CA ILE A 2 5.58 -11.16 -6.51
C ILE A 2 4.99 -12.36 -7.30
N ALA A 3 5.19 -13.59 -6.80
CA ALA A 3 4.62 -14.80 -7.41
C ALA A 3 3.08 -14.79 -7.57
N PHE A 4 2.36 -14.10 -6.68
CA PHE A 4 0.90 -13.95 -6.83
C PHE A 4 0.55 -13.09 -8.04
N HIS A 5 1.22 -11.94 -8.17
CA HIS A 5 0.99 -10.99 -9.26
C HIS A 5 1.50 -11.51 -10.61
N SER A 6 2.60 -12.27 -10.61
CA SER A 6 3.16 -12.88 -11.83
C SER A 6 2.41 -14.13 -12.27
N GLY A 7 1.70 -14.82 -11.36
CA GLY A 7 1.13 -16.14 -11.63
C GLY A 7 -0.31 -16.16 -12.16
N GLY A 8 -0.91 -15.01 -12.47
CA GLY A 8 -2.23 -14.95 -13.12
C GLY A 8 -3.40 -15.49 -12.26
N PHE A 9 -3.25 -15.55 -10.94
CA PHE A 9 -4.27 -16.11 -10.06
C PHE A 9 -5.44 -15.14 -9.85
N ALA A 10 -6.68 -15.66 -9.90
CA ALA A 10 -7.88 -14.85 -9.77
C ALA A 10 -8.02 -14.13 -8.41
N ASN A 11 -7.56 -14.75 -7.32
CA ASN A 11 -7.55 -14.15 -6.00
C ASN A 11 -6.48 -14.77 -5.10
N PHE A 12 -6.12 -14.05 -4.04
CA PHE A 12 -5.05 -14.47 -3.13
C PHE A 12 -5.38 -15.76 -2.37
N LYS A 13 -6.67 -16.02 -2.07
CA LYS A 13 -7.08 -17.27 -1.42
C LYS A 13 -6.76 -18.48 -2.30
N PHE A 14 -7.08 -18.40 -3.59
CA PHE A 14 -6.77 -19.45 -4.56
C PHE A 14 -5.26 -19.64 -4.71
N PHE A 15 -4.50 -18.55 -4.85
CA PHE A 15 -3.04 -18.60 -4.86
C PHE A 15 -2.48 -19.30 -3.61
N TYR A 16 -2.93 -18.92 -2.43
CA TYR A 16 -2.45 -19.52 -1.19
C TYR A 16 -2.79 -21.01 -1.09
N THR A 17 -4.06 -21.37 -1.30
CA THR A 17 -4.51 -22.76 -1.08
C THR A 17 -4.09 -23.72 -2.18
N GLN A 18 -4.08 -23.28 -3.44
CA GLN A 18 -3.82 -24.16 -4.58
C GLN A 18 -2.38 -24.12 -5.07
N TYR A 19 -1.67 -23.01 -4.85
CA TYR A 19 -0.27 -22.90 -5.28
C TYR A 19 0.70 -23.00 -4.11
N VAL A 20 0.59 -22.13 -3.11
CA VAL A 20 1.53 -22.10 -1.98
C VAL A 20 1.47 -23.41 -1.16
N CYS A 21 0.28 -23.81 -0.73
CA CYS A 21 0.08 -25.02 0.08
C CYS A 21 0.35 -26.33 -0.67
N VAL A 22 0.41 -26.32 -2.00
CA VAL A 22 0.63 -27.54 -2.82
C VAL A 22 2.07 -27.62 -3.30
N HIS A 23 2.58 -26.54 -3.90
CA HIS A 23 3.87 -26.55 -4.59
C HIS A 23 5.02 -25.95 -3.77
N LEU A 24 4.74 -25.05 -2.82
CA LEU A 24 5.78 -24.35 -2.05
C LEU A 24 6.00 -24.91 -0.63
N ARG A 25 5.58 -26.15 -0.37
CA ARG A 25 5.76 -26.79 0.96
C ARG A 25 7.22 -26.94 1.37
N LYS A 26 8.14 -27.05 0.41
CA LYS A 26 9.58 -27.13 0.70
C LYS A 26 10.11 -25.82 1.28
N GLU A 27 9.68 -24.69 0.70
CA GLU A 27 10.06 -23.35 1.14
C GLU A 27 9.33 -22.93 2.43
N PHE A 28 8.09 -23.40 2.60
CA PHE A 28 7.25 -23.11 3.75
C PHE A 28 6.79 -24.43 4.43
N PRO A 29 7.64 -25.06 5.25
CA PRO A 29 7.32 -26.36 5.85
C PRO A 29 6.20 -26.28 6.89
N THR A 30 5.99 -25.12 7.51
CA THR A 30 5.03 -24.88 8.60
C THR A 30 3.89 -23.95 8.18
N LEU A 31 3.27 -24.22 7.02
CA LEU A 31 2.13 -23.44 6.54
C LEU A 31 0.90 -23.60 7.45
N VAL A 32 0.27 -22.47 7.75
CA VAL A 32 -0.99 -22.42 8.48
C VAL A 32 -2.19 -22.43 7.53
N SER A 33 -3.40 -22.67 8.05
CA SER A 33 -4.62 -22.53 7.25
C SER A 33 -4.76 -21.10 6.71
N TYR A 34 -5.47 -20.92 5.59
CA TYR A 34 -5.66 -19.60 4.98
C TYR A 34 -6.25 -18.57 5.97
N ASN A 35 -7.25 -18.97 6.76
CA ASN A 35 -7.85 -18.07 7.75
C ASN A 35 -6.82 -17.63 8.79
N ARG A 36 -6.03 -18.59 9.29
CA ARG A 36 -4.97 -18.29 10.25
C ARG A 36 -3.87 -17.41 9.64
N PHE A 37 -3.54 -17.60 8.36
CA PHE A 37 -2.59 -16.73 7.66
C PHE A 37 -3.08 -15.28 7.65
N ILE A 38 -4.35 -15.04 7.29
CA ILE A 38 -4.93 -13.68 7.28
C ILE A 38 -4.97 -13.08 8.68
N GLU A 39 -5.30 -13.88 9.70
CA GLU A 39 -5.24 -13.46 11.10
C GLU A 39 -3.81 -13.13 11.54
N LEU A 40 -2.76 -13.75 11.00
CA LEU A 40 -1.39 -13.48 11.41
C LEU A 40 -0.72 -12.40 10.57
N SER A 41 -1.14 -12.20 9.32
CA SER A 41 -0.45 -11.34 8.35
C SER A 41 -0.34 -9.90 8.82
N HIS A 42 -1.31 -9.40 9.59
CA HIS A 42 -1.28 -8.04 10.12
C HIS A 42 -0.14 -7.83 11.13
N ARG A 43 0.37 -8.89 11.79
CA ARG A 43 1.49 -8.79 12.73
C ARG A 43 2.78 -8.37 12.04
N CYS A 44 2.94 -8.76 10.77
CA CYS A 44 4.09 -8.38 9.97
C CYS A 44 3.97 -6.96 9.39
N ALA A 45 2.79 -6.32 9.46
CA ALA A 45 2.57 -5.01 8.85
C ALA A 45 3.53 -3.96 9.41
N ILE A 46 3.75 -3.93 10.73
CA ILE A 46 4.68 -2.98 11.36
C ILE A 46 6.12 -3.24 10.87
N ALA A 47 6.55 -4.50 10.86
CA ALA A 47 7.89 -4.86 10.36
C ALA A 47 8.09 -4.45 8.90
N PHE A 48 7.10 -4.67 8.03
CA PHE A 48 7.17 -4.24 6.64
C PHE A 48 7.17 -2.71 6.48
N MET A 49 6.40 -1.99 7.31
CA MET A 49 6.41 -0.52 7.29
C MET A 49 7.76 0.04 7.75
N LEU A 50 8.39 -0.57 8.76
CA LEU A 50 9.74 -0.21 9.19
C LEU A 50 10.77 -0.52 8.11
N TYR A 51 10.71 -1.70 7.51
CA TYR A 51 11.57 -2.07 6.39
C TYR A 51 11.43 -1.08 5.22
N LEU A 52 10.21 -0.72 4.84
CA LEU A 52 9.96 0.29 3.81
C LEU A 52 10.54 1.66 4.19
N HIS A 53 10.42 2.05 5.45
CA HIS A 53 10.88 3.36 5.91
C HIS A 53 12.40 3.49 6.04
N TYR A 54 13.09 2.41 6.42
CA TYR A 54 14.51 2.43 6.74
C TYR A 54 15.40 1.76 5.68
N CYS A 55 14.91 0.77 4.94
CA CYS A 55 15.73 -0.04 4.04
C CYS A 55 15.41 0.18 2.55
N CYS A 56 14.19 0.62 2.21
CA CYS A 56 13.76 0.76 0.82
C CYS A 56 13.89 2.19 0.25
N LYS A 57 14.41 3.14 1.03
CA LYS A 57 14.55 4.52 0.57
C LYS A 57 15.81 4.68 -0.27
N GLY A 58 15.65 5.25 -1.47
CA GLY A 58 16.76 5.68 -2.31
C GLY A 58 17.28 7.06 -1.91
N GLU A 59 18.26 7.53 -2.68
CA GLU A 59 18.84 8.86 -2.51
C GLU A 59 18.15 9.87 -3.42
N CYS A 60 18.00 11.10 -2.92
CA CYS A 60 17.48 12.19 -3.73
C CYS A 60 18.57 12.65 -4.70
N THR A 61 18.28 12.57 -6.00
CA THR A 61 19.20 12.91 -7.11
C THR A 61 19.03 14.35 -7.61
N GLY A 62 18.07 15.10 -7.04
CA GLY A 62 17.72 16.46 -7.46
C GLY A 62 16.53 16.55 -8.43
N ILE A 63 16.02 15.43 -8.92
CA ILE A 63 14.75 15.34 -9.67
C ILE A 63 13.87 14.31 -8.97
N SER A 64 12.63 14.69 -8.66
CA SER A 64 11.67 13.83 -7.97
C SER A 64 10.28 13.99 -8.53
N PHE A 65 9.50 12.92 -8.47
CA PHE A 65 8.12 12.86 -8.95
C PHE A 65 7.19 12.51 -7.80
N ILE A 66 6.12 13.28 -7.62
CA ILE A 66 5.08 13.01 -6.63
C ILE A 66 3.78 12.59 -7.32
N ASP A 67 3.21 11.48 -6.88
CA ASP A 67 1.87 11.09 -7.28
C ASP A 67 1.10 10.46 -6.12
N SER A 68 -0.22 10.52 -6.21
CA SER A 68 -1.13 9.95 -5.22
C SER A 68 -1.93 8.80 -5.82
N THR A 69 -1.91 7.64 -5.16
CA THR A 69 -2.70 6.48 -5.56
C THR A 69 -3.79 6.18 -4.54
N VAL A 70 -4.96 5.79 -5.04
CA VAL A 70 -6.13 5.50 -4.20
C VAL A 70 -6.04 4.08 -3.64
N LEU A 71 -6.07 3.97 -2.31
CA LEU A 71 -6.14 2.70 -1.59
C LEU A 71 -7.58 2.44 -1.13
N ARG A 72 -8.33 1.69 -1.93
CA ARG A 72 -9.71 1.30 -1.62
C ARG A 72 -9.73 0.22 -0.55
N VAL A 73 -10.40 0.46 0.57
CA VAL A 73 -10.50 -0.54 1.65
C VAL A 73 -11.72 -1.45 1.50
N CYS A 74 -12.79 -0.98 0.88
CA CYS A 74 -13.93 -1.80 0.49
C CYS A 74 -14.72 -1.19 -0.66
N HIS A 75 -15.63 -1.98 -1.24
CA HIS A 75 -16.57 -1.50 -2.25
C HIS A 75 -17.58 -0.52 -1.64
N ASN A 76 -17.99 0.52 -2.37
CA ASN A 76 -18.86 1.59 -1.85
C ASN A 76 -20.17 1.08 -1.21
N LYS A 77 -20.80 0.07 -1.81
CA LYS A 77 -21.99 -0.63 -1.26
C LYS A 77 -21.79 -1.25 0.15
N ARG A 78 -20.55 -1.40 0.63
CA ARG A 78 -20.20 -2.04 1.92
C ARG A 78 -19.72 -1.05 2.98
N ILE A 79 -19.62 0.25 2.67
CA ILE A 79 -19.09 1.28 3.59
C ILE A 79 -19.82 1.24 4.94
N LYS A 80 -21.17 1.24 4.94
CA LYS A 80 -21.98 1.23 6.16
C LYS A 80 -21.75 0.01 7.06
N ARG A 81 -21.24 -1.11 6.53
CA ARG A 81 -20.95 -2.35 7.25
C ARG A 81 -19.47 -2.55 7.56
N HIS A 82 -18.60 -1.64 7.11
CA HIS A 82 -17.17 -1.75 7.29
C HIS A 82 -16.78 -1.45 8.74
N LYS A 83 -16.03 -2.37 9.36
CA LYS A 83 -15.63 -2.25 10.78
C LYS A 83 -14.14 -1.95 10.96
N THR A 84 -13.27 -2.52 10.13
CA THR A 84 -11.80 -2.50 10.31
C THR A 84 -11.20 -1.09 10.27
N PHE A 85 -11.59 -0.26 9.29
CA PHE A 85 -11.09 1.11 9.14
C PHE A 85 -12.14 2.17 9.50
N LYS A 86 -13.15 1.81 10.31
CA LYS A 86 -14.19 2.76 10.72
C LYS A 86 -13.57 3.94 11.49
N GLY A 87 -13.85 5.17 11.05
CA GLY A 87 -13.27 6.41 11.62
C GLY A 87 -11.85 6.75 11.12
N LEU A 88 -11.16 5.79 10.50
CA LEU A 88 -9.83 5.98 9.91
C LEU A 88 -9.89 6.26 8.41
N ALA A 89 -10.66 5.47 7.65
CA ALA A 89 -10.88 5.69 6.22
C ALA A 89 -12.06 6.64 5.98
N GLU A 90 -11.98 7.42 4.89
CA GLU A 90 -13.02 8.36 4.47
C GLU A 90 -13.42 8.16 3.01
N VAL A 91 -14.57 8.73 2.65
CA VAL A 91 -15.05 8.75 1.26
C VAL A 91 -14.34 9.84 0.49
N GLY A 92 -13.61 9.47 -0.56
CA GLY A 92 -12.93 10.37 -1.48
C GLY A 92 -13.46 10.27 -2.90
N LYS A 93 -13.13 11.25 -3.74
CA LYS A 93 -13.39 11.22 -5.18
C LYS A 93 -12.07 11.16 -5.95
N SER A 94 -12.00 10.26 -6.91
CA SER A 94 -10.90 10.13 -7.88
C SER A 94 -11.43 10.37 -9.30
N THR A 95 -10.54 10.43 -10.29
CA THR A 95 -10.93 10.41 -11.72
C THR A 95 -11.80 9.20 -12.06
N MET A 96 -11.56 8.07 -11.40
CA MET A 96 -12.34 6.82 -11.55
C MET A 96 -13.63 6.79 -10.71
N GLY A 97 -13.99 7.90 -10.06
CA GLY A 97 -15.20 8.03 -9.25
C GLY A 97 -14.96 7.96 -7.73
N TRP A 98 -16.06 7.82 -7.00
CA TRP A 98 -16.07 7.77 -5.54
C TRP A 98 -15.47 6.48 -5.00
N PHE A 99 -14.74 6.57 -3.89
CA PHE A 99 -14.18 5.43 -3.19
C PHE A 99 -14.21 5.65 -1.68
N TYR A 100 -14.12 4.56 -0.91
CA TYR A 100 -13.89 4.61 0.53
C TYR A 100 -12.53 4.01 0.85
N GLY A 101 -11.69 4.78 1.53
CA GLY A 101 -10.34 4.35 1.85
C GLY A 101 -9.38 5.50 2.13
N PHE A 102 -8.16 5.34 1.62
CA PHE A 102 -7.03 6.23 1.82
C PHE A 102 -6.45 6.68 0.48
N LYS A 103 -5.59 7.69 0.52
CA LYS A 103 -4.66 8.01 -0.57
C LYS A 103 -3.24 7.80 -0.08
N LEU A 104 -2.45 7.10 -0.87
CA LEU A 104 -1.02 6.94 -0.67
C LEU A 104 -0.29 7.90 -1.59
N HIS A 105 0.33 8.91 -1.01
CA HIS A 105 1.22 9.83 -1.69
C HIS A 105 2.62 9.23 -1.70
N LEU A 106 3.25 9.15 -2.86
CA LEU A 106 4.57 8.58 -3.04
C LEU A 106 5.45 9.56 -3.78
N VAL A 107 6.66 9.76 -3.28
CA VAL A 107 7.70 10.49 -4.00
C VAL A 107 8.79 9.52 -4.41
N ILE A 108 9.14 9.54 -5.68
CA ILE A 108 10.21 8.73 -6.27
C ILE A 108 11.28 9.61 -6.92
N ASN A 109 12.51 9.12 -7.02
CA ASN A 109 13.53 9.75 -7.87
C ASN A 109 13.36 9.33 -9.34
N ASP A 110 14.22 9.89 -10.20
CA ASP A 110 14.31 9.59 -11.64
C ASP A 110 14.67 8.14 -11.96
N LYS A 111 15.18 7.38 -10.99
CA LYS A 111 15.48 5.94 -11.09
C LYS A 111 14.33 5.05 -10.64
N GLY A 112 13.24 5.63 -10.14
CA GLY A 112 12.08 4.89 -9.62
C GLY A 112 12.25 4.39 -8.18
N GLU A 113 13.25 4.87 -7.44
CA GLU A 113 13.45 4.53 -6.04
C GLU A 113 12.55 5.40 -5.15
N ILE A 114 12.02 4.81 -4.08
CA ILE A 114 11.14 5.52 -3.14
C ILE A 114 11.98 6.50 -2.32
N LEU A 115 11.58 7.77 -2.26
CA LEU A 115 12.22 8.76 -1.39
C LEU A 115 11.42 9.00 -0.11
N SER A 116 10.11 9.21 -0.28
CA SER A 116 9.19 9.44 0.83
C SER A 116 7.79 8.98 0.47
N PHE A 117 6.97 8.72 1.49
CA PHE A 117 5.57 8.36 1.31
C PHE A 117 4.73 8.89 2.46
N TYR A 118 3.45 9.14 2.19
CA TYR A 118 2.50 9.64 3.17
C TYR A 118 1.12 9.03 2.92
N LEU A 119 0.46 8.59 3.99
CA LEU A 119 -0.87 8.02 3.92
C LEU A 119 -1.89 9.02 4.47
N SER A 120 -2.85 9.43 3.65
CA SER A 120 -3.93 10.34 4.03
C SER A 120 -5.29 9.66 3.93
N LYS A 121 -6.30 10.23 4.61
CA LYS A 121 -7.70 9.85 4.42
C LYS A 121 -8.13 10.12 2.96
N GLY A 122 -9.08 9.34 2.46
CA GLY A 122 -9.52 9.41 1.05
C GLY A 122 -10.04 10.78 0.60
N ASN A 123 -10.58 11.59 1.52
CA ASN A 123 -11.12 12.92 1.26
C ASN A 123 -10.10 14.06 1.32
N VAL A 124 -8.81 13.76 1.58
CA VAL A 124 -7.76 14.77 1.62
C VAL A 124 -7.34 15.14 0.19
N ASP A 125 -7.28 16.45 -0.09
CA ASP A 125 -6.75 16.99 -1.35
C ASP A 125 -5.25 16.69 -1.47
N ASP A 126 -4.80 16.34 -2.67
CA ASP A 126 -3.41 15.94 -2.92
C ASP A 126 -2.45 17.13 -2.78
N ARG A 127 -2.97 18.35 -2.88
CA ARG A 127 -2.24 19.61 -2.65
C ARG A 127 -2.20 20.02 -1.18
N ASN A 128 -2.59 19.13 -0.27
CA ASN A 128 -2.57 19.46 1.15
C ASN A 128 -1.15 19.81 1.60
N ALA A 129 -0.94 21.07 2.01
CA ALA A 129 0.37 21.59 2.38
C ALA A 129 1.06 20.72 3.43
N LYS A 130 0.34 20.21 4.43
CA LYS A 130 0.92 19.35 5.47
C LYS A 130 1.43 18.01 4.92
N ALA A 131 0.74 17.43 3.95
CA ALA A 131 1.18 16.20 3.29
C ALA A 131 2.43 16.47 2.45
N ILE A 132 2.40 17.51 1.63
CA ILE A 132 3.53 17.92 0.77
C ILE A 132 4.75 18.24 1.61
N THR A 133 4.64 19.10 2.62
CA THR A 133 5.77 19.48 3.48
C THR A 133 6.42 18.28 4.15
N LYS A 134 5.64 17.29 4.59
CA LYS A 134 6.20 16.05 5.16
C LYS A 134 6.90 15.18 4.13
N LEU A 135 6.42 15.16 2.90
CA LEU A 135 7.01 14.39 1.81
C LEU A 135 8.31 15.03 1.31
N THR A 136 8.41 16.35 1.36
CA THR A 136 9.52 17.12 0.77
C THR A 136 10.58 17.58 1.77
N GLU A 137 10.41 17.34 3.08
CA GLU A 137 11.29 17.85 4.15
C GLU A 137 12.79 17.55 3.93
N LYS A 138 13.12 16.41 3.31
CA LYS A 138 14.50 15.97 3.05
C LYS A 138 14.86 15.94 1.56
N LEU A 139 14.04 16.53 0.71
CA LEU A 139 14.24 16.55 -0.73
C LEU A 139 14.85 17.88 -1.16
N PHE A 140 15.71 17.83 -2.17
CA PHE A 140 16.27 19.02 -2.81
C PHE A 140 16.09 18.94 -4.32
N GLY A 141 16.19 20.08 -5.00
CA GLY A 141 16.05 20.17 -6.45
C GLY A 141 14.58 20.32 -6.90
N LYS A 142 14.26 19.74 -8.06
CA LYS A 142 12.96 19.91 -8.72
C LYS A 142 12.00 18.78 -8.35
N LEU A 143 10.78 19.15 -7.98
CA LEU A 143 9.66 18.24 -7.74
C LEU A 143 8.63 18.42 -8.86
N PHE A 144 8.23 17.31 -9.48
CA PHE A 144 7.24 17.23 -10.55
C PHE A 144 6.00 16.50 -10.09
#